data_AF-A0A9D4F8P0-F1
#
_entry.id   AF-A0A9D4F8P0-F1
#
_cell.length_a   1.000
_cell.length_b   1.000
_cell.length_c   1.000
_cell.angle_alpha   90.00
_cell.angle_beta   90.00
_cell.angle_gamma   90.00
#
_symmetry.space_group_name_H-M   'P 1'
#
loop_
_entity.id
_entity.type
_entity.pdbx_description
1 polymer ?
#
loop_
_entity_poly.entity_id
_entity_poly.type
_entity_poly.pdbx_seq_one_letter_code
_entity_poly.pdbx_strand_id
1 'polypeptide(L)'
;MHEYQAPAWAQHLNHIPSHIVKSNHCRSFGLTPHIVVARVSKPCYCIPLGGSSPPGMFAFITLFQELIEQGLFDNFDDIVVSIATGCTAAGIAVGNYLTGSKLRIHAVSIALSKEELTKRIDLMLSDIGLSLGTNDIMDIIDGYIGQGYETITNVSANTGILLDPYYTGKGTQGLLEELKKNPTTFQGKKILFIHTGGKFGLFNGEMDQVMNLPGNHANYINEWPEKDIPLVQ
;
A
#
# COMPACT_ATOMS: atom_id res chain seq x y z
N MET A 1 -18.06 5.77 18.95
CA MET A 1 -17.24 6.57 18.01
C MET A 1 -15.81 6.45 18.49
N HIS A 2 -14.94 5.78 17.74
CA HIS A 2 -13.51 5.73 18.06
C HIS A 2 -12.88 7.05 17.61
N GLU A 3 -12.21 7.76 18.53
CA GLU A 3 -11.36 8.89 18.19
C GLU A 3 -10.22 8.39 17.30
N TYR A 4 -10.05 9.02 16.13
CA TYR A 4 -8.90 8.76 15.28
C TYR A 4 -7.65 9.33 15.95
N GLN A 5 -6.78 8.47 16.45
CA GLN A 5 -5.45 8.87 16.92
C GLN A 5 -4.54 9.11 15.70
N ALA A 6 -3.91 10.28 15.65
CA ALA A 6 -2.89 10.55 14.65
C ALA A 6 -1.73 9.55 14.80
N PRO A 7 -1.18 9.01 13.70
CA PRO A 7 -0.09 8.05 13.78
C PRO A 7 1.13 8.64 14.50
N ALA A 8 1.88 7.80 15.23
CA ALA A 8 2.92 8.22 16.17
C ALA A 8 3.95 9.20 15.57
N TRP A 9 4.29 9.06 14.28
CA TRP A 9 5.22 9.98 13.60
C TRP A 9 4.69 11.42 13.48
N ALA A 10 3.38 11.62 13.43
CA ALA A 10 2.78 12.95 13.32
C ALA A 10 2.95 13.76 14.62
N GLN A 11 3.17 13.09 15.75
CA GLN A 11 3.45 13.73 17.04
C GLN A 11 4.82 14.41 17.08
N HIS A 12 5.72 14.12 16.13
CA HIS A 12 7.05 14.74 16.05
C HIS A 12 7.09 15.96 15.13
N LEU A 13 5.99 16.26 14.43
CA LEU A 13 5.85 17.45 13.57
C LEU A 13 5.40 18.65 14.40
N ASN A 14 6.22 19.06 15.37
CA ASN A 14 5.96 20.17 16.31
C ASN A 14 5.69 21.54 15.66
N HIS A 15 5.81 21.66 14.34
CA HIS A 15 5.61 22.90 13.58
C HIS A 15 4.44 22.87 12.61
N ILE A 16 3.67 21.76 12.53
CA ILE A 16 2.48 21.68 11.68
C ILE A 16 1.24 21.84 12.56
N PRO A 17 0.42 22.89 12.37
CA PRO A 17 -0.83 23.04 13.10
C PRO A 17 -1.77 21.85 12.80
N SER A 18 -1.86 20.89 13.70
CA SER A 18 -2.80 19.77 13.59
C SER A 18 -4.18 20.20 14.09
N HIS A 19 -5.11 20.46 13.18
CA HIS A 19 -6.50 20.80 13.53
C HIS A 19 -7.46 19.74 12.98
N ILE A 20 -8.00 18.89 13.85
CA ILE A 20 -9.06 17.95 13.48
C ILE A 20 -10.36 18.76 13.32
N VAL A 21 -10.86 18.88 12.08
CA VAL A 21 -12.10 19.63 11.79
C VAL A 21 -13.07 18.72 11.03
N LYS A 22 -14.31 18.59 11.52
CA LYS A 22 -15.42 18.03 10.74
C LYS A 22 -15.89 19.09 9.74
N SER A 23 -15.77 18.85 8.43
CA SER A 23 -16.13 19.82 7.39
C SER A 23 -17.48 19.49 6.73
N ASN A 24 -18.35 20.51 6.65
CA ASN A 24 -19.54 20.54 5.79
C ASN A 24 -19.37 21.46 4.55
N HIS A 25 -18.16 21.98 4.26
CA HIS A 25 -17.98 23.08 3.29
C HIS A 25 -16.82 22.92 2.30
N CYS A 26 -16.17 21.75 2.23
CA CYS A 26 -15.22 21.47 1.16
C CYS A 26 -15.96 20.97 -0.08
N ARG A 27 -15.83 21.67 -1.22
CA ARG A 27 -16.10 21.06 -2.53
C ARG A 27 -14.97 20.09 -2.84
N SER A 28 -14.97 18.93 -2.17
CA SER A 28 -14.12 17.80 -2.49
C SER A 28 -14.98 16.70 -3.07
N PHE A 29 -14.54 16.19 -4.22
CA PHE A 29 -15.02 15.03 -4.94
C PHE A 29 -15.53 13.92 -4.01
N GLY A 30 -16.86 13.81 -3.89
CA GLY A 30 -17.65 12.60 -3.60
C GLY A 30 -17.27 11.67 -2.44
N LEU A 31 -16.26 12.01 -1.66
CA LEU A 31 -15.70 11.20 -0.61
C LEU A 31 -15.85 11.99 0.68
N THR A 32 -16.42 11.37 1.70
CA THR A 32 -16.23 11.80 3.08
C THR A 32 -14.89 11.22 3.56
N PRO A 33 -13.81 12.02 3.64
CA PRO A 33 -12.75 11.68 4.57
C PRO A 33 -12.73 12.70 5.71
N HIS A 34 -12.04 12.32 6.77
CA HIS A 34 -11.52 13.22 7.78
C HIS A 34 -10.56 14.21 7.11
N ILE A 35 -11.10 15.25 6.47
CA ILE A 35 -10.28 16.34 5.93
C ILE A 35 -9.82 17.17 7.14
N VAL A 36 -8.51 17.16 7.41
CA VAL A 36 -7.87 18.14 8.31
C VAL A 36 -7.85 19.48 7.56
N VAL A 37 -8.99 20.17 7.49
CA VAL A 37 -9.03 21.57 7.02
C VAL A 37 -8.71 22.45 8.21
N ALA A 38 -7.45 22.85 8.33
CA ALA A 38 -7.12 24.00 9.18
C ALA A 38 -7.88 25.23 8.62
N ARG A 39 -8.49 26.03 9.50
CA ARG A 39 -9.06 27.34 9.13
C ARG A 39 -7.89 28.27 8.77
N VAL A 40 -7.41 28.13 7.54
CA VAL A 40 -6.27 28.85 7.00
C VAL A 40 -6.76 30.10 6.29
N SER A 41 -6.22 31.26 6.68
CA SER A 41 -6.46 32.55 6.03
C SER A 41 -5.78 32.68 4.67
N LYS A 42 -4.97 31.68 4.28
CA LYS A 42 -4.23 31.61 3.02
C LYS A 42 -4.73 30.45 2.17
N PRO A 43 -4.62 30.54 0.83
CA PRO A 43 -4.91 29.41 -0.05
C PRO A 43 -4.07 28.18 0.34
N CYS A 44 -4.69 27.01 0.39
CA CYS A 44 -4.03 25.75 0.71
C CYS A 44 -4.24 24.71 -0.39
N TYR A 45 -3.22 23.88 -0.58
CA TYR A 45 -3.30 22.72 -1.44
C TYR A 45 -3.85 21.53 -0.64
N CYS A 46 -5.00 21.00 -1.05
CA CYS A 46 -5.62 19.87 -0.39
C CYS A 46 -4.96 18.57 -0.86
N ILE A 47 -4.32 17.85 0.04
CA ILE A 47 -3.81 16.50 -0.22
C ILE A 47 -4.86 15.49 0.25
N PRO A 48 -5.47 14.71 -0.65
CA PRO A 48 -6.47 13.71 -0.26
C PRO A 48 -5.84 12.56 0.52
N LEU A 49 -6.69 11.75 1.16
CA LEU A 49 -6.25 10.56 1.90
C LEU A 49 -5.33 9.68 1.03
N GLY A 50 -4.17 9.32 1.56
CA GLY A 50 -3.16 8.53 0.86
C GLY A 50 -2.54 9.22 -0.36
N GLY A 51 -2.73 10.53 -0.54
CA GLY A 51 -2.27 11.25 -1.73
C GLY A 51 -3.03 10.90 -3.01
N SER A 52 -4.14 10.16 -2.89
CA SER A 52 -4.87 9.58 -4.01
C SER A 52 -5.50 10.66 -4.90
N SER A 53 -4.80 10.98 -5.99
CA SER A 53 -5.10 12.09 -6.88
C SER A 53 -4.46 11.84 -8.24
N PRO A 54 -4.87 12.54 -9.31
CA PRO A 54 -4.22 12.43 -10.61
C PRO A 54 -2.69 12.66 -10.53
N PRO A 55 -2.15 13.70 -9.85
CA PRO A 55 -0.70 13.84 -9.66
C PRO A 55 -0.05 12.66 -8.93
N GLY A 56 -0.71 12.12 -7.90
CA GLY A 56 -0.22 10.94 -7.19
C GLY A 56 -0.13 9.71 -8.10
N MET A 57 -1.06 9.57 -9.05
CA MET A 57 -1.08 8.45 -9.99
C MET A 57 0.11 8.49 -10.94
N PHE A 58 0.54 9.68 -11.39
CA PHE A 58 1.73 9.86 -12.24
C PHE A 58 3.03 9.37 -11.56
N ALA A 59 3.12 9.44 -10.22
CA ALA A 59 4.26 8.89 -9.50
C ALA A 59 4.37 7.38 -9.69
N PHE A 60 3.24 6.66 -9.72
CA PHE A 60 3.22 5.21 -9.92
C PHE A 60 3.35 4.80 -11.39
N ILE A 61 2.95 5.66 -12.34
CA ILE A 61 3.33 5.49 -13.75
C ILE A 61 4.86 5.60 -13.90
N THR A 62 5.47 6.56 -13.20
CA THR A 62 6.93 6.75 -13.18
C THR A 62 7.64 5.56 -12.53
N LEU A 63 7.11 5.04 -11.41
CA LEU A 63 7.59 3.79 -10.81
C LEU A 63 7.54 2.65 -11.83
N PHE A 64 6.44 2.49 -12.57
CA PHE A 64 6.32 1.42 -13.56
C PHE A 64 7.39 1.54 -14.66
N GLN A 65 7.64 2.77 -15.13
CA GLN A 65 8.71 3.05 -16.08
C GLN A 65 10.10 2.70 -15.51
N GLU A 66 10.37 3.04 -14.25
CA GLU A 66 11.62 2.67 -13.56
C GLU A 66 11.83 1.14 -13.53
N LEU A 67 10.77 0.37 -13.26
CA LEU A 67 10.84 -1.10 -13.23
C LEU A 67 11.11 -1.70 -14.63
N ILE A 68 10.62 -1.06 -15.71
CA ILE A 68 10.98 -1.43 -17.09
C ILE A 68 12.46 -1.19 -17.34
N GLU A 69 12.96 0.00 -16.99
CA GLU A 69 14.37 0.39 -17.22
C GLU A 69 15.35 -0.51 -16.44
N GLN A 70 14.93 -1.02 -15.29
CA GLN A 70 15.67 -2.02 -14.51
C GLN A 70 15.59 -3.45 -15.10
N GLY A 71 14.79 -3.67 -16.15
CA GLY A 71 14.64 -4.99 -16.79
C GLY A 71 13.93 -6.02 -15.91
N LEU A 72 13.11 -5.58 -14.93
CA LEU A 72 12.51 -6.51 -13.97
C LEU A 72 11.44 -7.40 -14.59
N PHE A 73 10.66 -6.87 -15.54
CA PHE A 73 9.43 -7.50 -16.01
C PHE A 73 9.62 -8.74 -16.88
N ASP A 74 10.81 -8.95 -17.46
CA ASP A 74 11.12 -10.15 -18.26
C ASP A 74 10.96 -11.47 -17.47
N ASN A 75 10.93 -11.36 -16.13
CA ASN A 75 10.84 -12.49 -15.22
C ASN A 75 9.48 -12.65 -14.53
N PHE A 76 8.49 -11.81 -14.82
CA PHE A 76 7.21 -11.84 -14.10
C PHE A 76 6.02 -11.90 -15.05
N ASP A 77 4.94 -12.52 -14.57
CA ASP A 77 3.67 -12.61 -15.29
C ASP A 77 2.57 -11.79 -14.61
N ASP A 78 2.71 -11.59 -13.29
CA ASP A 78 1.75 -10.96 -12.42
C ASP A 78 2.44 -9.89 -11.57
N ILE A 79 1.77 -8.75 -11.40
CA ILE A 79 2.09 -7.77 -10.36
C ILE A 79 0.98 -7.81 -9.32
N VAL A 80 1.36 -7.89 -8.04
CA VAL A 80 0.44 -7.81 -6.91
C VAL A 80 0.80 -6.60 -6.06
N VAL A 81 -0.21 -5.81 -5.67
CA VAL A 81 -0.02 -4.67 -4.77
C VAL A 81 -1.20 -4.49 -3.82
N SER A 82 -0.93 -4.08 -2.58
CA SER A 82 -1.97 -3.70 -1.61
C SER A 82 -2.62 -2.37 -2.01
N ILE A 83 -3.94 -2.26 -1.91
CA ILE A 83 -4.68 -1.01 -2.15
C ILE A 83 -5.64 -0.63 -1.03
N ALA A 84 -5.63 0.66 -0.69
CA ALA A 84 -6.60 1.28 0.22
C ALA A 84 -7.45 2.33 -0.49
N THR A 85 -6.81 3.31 -1.13
CA THR A 85 -7.50 4.41 -1.83
C THR A 85 -7.46 4.28 -3.35
N GLY A 86 -6.61 3.39 -3.89
CA GLY A 86 -6.60 2.98 -5.30
C GLY A 86 -5.49 3.60 -6.16
N CYS A 87 -4.91 4.74 -5.77
CA CYS A 87 -3.93 5.48 -6.59
C CYS A 87 -2.71 4.66 -7.04
N THR A 88 -2.17 3.86 -6.12
CA THR A 88 -0.99 3.02 -6.39
C THR A 88 -1.25 2.01 -7.51
N ALA A 89 -2.31 1.20 -7.40
CA ALA A 89 -2.63 0.23 -8.44
C ALA A 89 -3.08 0.91 -9.73
N ALA A 90 -3.83 2.02 -9.65
CA ALA A 90 -4.23 2.78 -10.83
C ALA A 90 -3.03 3.24 -11.66
N GLY A 91 -2.01 3.83 -11.03
CA GLY A 91 -0.83 4.29 -11.77
C GLY A 91 0.03 3.15 -12.32
N ILE A 92 0.17 2.05 -11.57
CA ILE A 92 0.85 0.84 -12.06
C ILE A 92 0.09 0.26 -13.28
N ALA A 93 -1.23 0.15 -13.21
CA ALA A 93 -2.05 -0.40 -14.27
C ALA A 93 -2.07 0.49 -15.52
N VAL A 94 -2.13 1.81 -15.34
CA VAL A 94 -1.99 2.77 -16.43
C VAL A 94 -0.60 2.67 -17.07
N GLY A 95 0.46 2.57 -16.27
CA GLY A 95 1.81 2.32 -16.78
C GLY A 95 1.87 1.07 -17.65
N ASN A 96 1.35 -0.05 -17.13
CA ASN A 96 1.26 -1.32 -17.85
C ASN A 96 0.50 -1.21 -19.18
N TYR A 97 -0.64 -0.52 -19.16
CA TYR A 97 -1.46 -0.28 -20.35
C TYR A 97 -0.73 0.56 -21.39
N LEU A 98 -0.12 1.68 -20.99
CA LEU A 98 0.55 2.61 -21.90
C LEU A 98 1.80 2.02 -22.57
N THR A 99 2.50 1.11 -21.89
CA THR A 99 3.71 0.49 -22.42
C THR A 99 3.42 -0.80 -23.21
N GLY A 100 2.15 -1.24 -23.27
CA GLY A 100 1.77 -2.50 -23.91
C GLY A 100 2.36 -3.74 -23.24
N SER A 101 2.69 -3.63 -21.94
CA SER A 101 3.22 -4.75 -21.17
C SER A 101 2.12 -5.81 -20.97
N LYS A 102 2.52 -7.08 -20.89
CA LYS A 102 1.61 -8.24 -20.78
C LYS A 102 1.38 -8.71 -19.34
N LEU A 103 1.83 -7.93 -18.36
CA LEU A 103 1.65 -8.25 -16.95
C LEU A 103 0.19 -8.15 -16.56
N ARG A 104 -0.26 -9.08 -15.72
CA ARG A 104 -1.59 -9.03 -15.09
C ARG A 104 -1.46 -8.29 -13.77
N ILE A 105 -2.28 -7.25 -13.58
CA ILE A 105 -2.22 -6.39 -12.39
C ILE A 105 -3.30 -6.81 -11.41
N HIS A 106 -2.89 -7.18 -10.21
CA HIS A 106 -3.77 -7.63 -9.14
C HIS A 106 -3.66 -6.70 -7.95
N ALA A 107 -4.77 -6.08 -7.58
CA ALA A 107 -4.85 -5.11 -6.51
C ALA A 107 -5.61 -5.69 -5.33
N VAL A 108 -4.89 -6.06 -4.27
CA VAL A 108 -5.48 -6.67 -3.06
C VAL A 108 -6.03 -5.56 -2.17
N SER A 109 -7.35 -5.51 -2.00
CA SER A 109 -7.99 -4.53 -1.14
C SER A 109 -7.75 -4.80 0.34
N ILE A 110 -7.35 -3.76 1.06
CA ILE A 110 -7.09 -3.84 2.51
C ILE A 110 -8.00 -2.96 3.37
N ALA A 111 -8.90 -2.18 2.74
CA ALA A 111 -9.76 -1.22 3.45
C ALA A 111 -11.16 -1.02 2.87
N LEU A 112 -11.36 -1.14 1.55
CA LEU A 112 -12.62 -0.79 0.88
C LEU A 112 -13.16 -1.97 0.07
N SER A 113 -14.45 -1.98 -0.25
CA SER A 113 -15.00 -3.00 -1.16
C SER A 113 -14.45 -2.82 -2.58
N LYS A 114 -14.47 -3.89 -3.39
CA LYS A 114 -14.15 -3.81 -4.82
C LYS A 114 -14.99 -2.76 -5.54
N GLU A 115 -16.29 -2.70 -5.27
CA GLU A 115 -17.20 -1.74 -5.89
C GLU A 115 -16.81 -0.28 -5.60
N GLU A 116 -16.46 0.03 -4.35
CA GLU A 116 -16.03 1.38 -3.96
C GLU A 116 -14.70 1.77 -4.62
N LEU A 117 -13.76 0.83 -4.69
CA LEU A 117 -12.46 1.05 -5.32
C LEU A 117 -12.58 1.24 -6.83
N THR A 118 -13.37 0.41 -7.51
CA THR A 118 -13.66 0.56 -8.95
C THR A 118 -14.21 1.95 -9.24
N LYS A 119 -15.24 2.40 -8.51
CA LYS A 119 -15.81 3.74 -8.71
C LYS A 119 -14.77 4.85 -8.53
N ARG A 120 -13.91 4.74 -7.51
CA ARG A 120 -12.86 5.74 -7.24
C ARG A 120 -11.80 5.75 -8.33
N ILE A 121 -11.37 4.58 -8.79
CA ILE A 121 -10.33 4.45 -9.81
C ILE A 121 -10.88 4.91 -11.16
N ASP A 122 -12.10 4.53 -11.54
CA ASP A 122 -12.75 4.98 -12.78
C ASP A 122 -12.82 6.51 -12.85
N LEU A 123 -13.14 7.18 -11.73
CA LEU A 123 -13.10 8.64 -11.66
C LEU A 123 -11.68 9.18 -11.87
N MET A 124 -10.66 8.59 -11.25
CA MET A 124 -9.27 9.01 -11.44
C MET A 124 -8.78 8.79 -12.89
N LEU A 125 -9.20 7.71 -13.54
CA LEU A 125 -8.88 7.44 -14.94
C LEU A 125 -9.54 8.47 -15.88
N SER A 126 -10.82 8.78 -15.62
CA SER A 126 -11.55 9.83 -16.34
C SER A 126 -10.92 11.21 -16.17
N ASP A 127 -10.48 11.55 -14.95
CA ASP A 127 -9.83 12.83 -14.63
C ASP A 127 -8.51 13.06 -15.41
N ILE A 128 -7.82 11.98 -15.80
CA ILE A 128 -6.63 12.06 -16.68
C ILE A 128 -6.95 11.86 -18.16
N GLY A 129 -8.23 11.79 -18.53
CA GLY A 129 -8.69 11.68 -19.91
C GLY A 129 -8.63 10.28 -20.52
N LEU A 130 -8.47 9.23 -19.70
CA LEU A 130 -8.53 7.84 -20.19
C LEU A 130 -9.97 7.36 -20.28
N SER A 131 -10.34 6.84 -21.44
CA SER A 131 -11.64 6.18 -21.66
C SER A 131 -11.55 4.68 -21.36
N LEU A 132 -11.09 4.34 -20.15
CA LEU A 132 -10.91 2.98 -19.65
C LEU A 132 -11.61 2.85 -18.30
N GLY A 133 -12.17 1.69 -18.03
CA GLY A 133 -12.60 1.27 -16.70
C GLY A 133 -11.50 0.51 -15.97
N THR A 134 -11.60 0.46 -14.65
CA THR A 134 -10.71 -0.30 -13.77
C THR A 134 -10.57 -1.76 -14.24
N ASN A 135 -11.68 -2.39 -14.60
CA ASN A 135 -11.73 -3.80 -15.02
C ASN A 135 -11.05 -4.06 -16.38
N ASP A 136 -10.74 -3.01 -17.15
CA ASP A 136 -10.03 -3.15 -18.42
C ASP A 136 -8.51 -3.32 -18.23
N ILE A 137 -7.98 -2.89 -17.06
CA ILE A 137 -6.53 -2.76 -16.83
C ILE A 137 -6.02 -3.47 -15.57
N MET A 138 -6.90 -3.87 -14.66
CA MET A 138 -6.51 -4.59 -13.44
C MET A 138 -7.65 -5.42 -12.85
N ASP A 139 -7.28 -6.40 -12.02
CA ASP A 139 -8.17 -7.16 -11.17
C ASP A 139 -8.09 -6.66 -9.72
N ILE A 140 -9.22 -6.21 -9.17
CA ILE A 140 -9.32 -5.97 -7.72
C ILE A 140 -9.72 -7.28 -7.03
N ILE A 141 -8.93 -7.66 -6.04
CA ILE A 141 -9.16 -8.82 -5.16
C ILE A 141 -9.61 -8.29 -3.80
N ASP A 142 -10.84 -8.59 -3.40
CA ASP A 142 -11.39 -8.25 -2.09
C ASP A 142 -11.77 -9.52 -1.29
N GLY A 143 -12.34 -9.34 -0.10
CA GLY A 143 -12.70 -10.46 0.79
C GLY A 143 -11.63 -10.89 1.79
N TYR A 144 -10.45 -10.26 1.78
CA TYR A 144 -9.31 -10.58 2.65
C TYR A 144 -8.99 -9.48 3.68
N ILE A 145 -9.97 -8.62 3.99
CA ILE A 145 -9.79 -7.55 4.97
C ILE A 145 -9.71 -8.17 6.37
N GLY A 146 -8.51 -8.19 6.95
CA GLY A 146 -8.20 -8.76 8.27
C GLY A 146 -6.87 -8.24 8.80
N GLN A 147 -6.38 -8.76 9.93
CA GLN A 147 -5.16 -8.24 10.57
C GLN A 147 -3.85 -8.84 10.01
N GLY A 148 -3.86 -10.07 9.50
CA GLY A 148 -2.69 -10.68 8.84
C GLY A 148 -1.45 -10.93 9.69
N TYR A 149 -1.57 -10.86 11.02
CA TYR A 149 -0.44 -10.96 11.94
C TYR A 149 0.39 -12.24 11.78
N GLU A 150 -0.26 -13.40 11.59
CA GLU A 150 0.44 -14.66 11.33
C GLU A 150 1.21 -14.63 10.00
N THR A 151 0.66 -13.97 8.98
CA THR A 151 1.36 -13.80 7.70
C THR A 151 2.60 -12.92 7.88
N ILE A 152 2.48 -11.84 8.65
CA ILE A 152 3.58 -10.92 8.94
C ILE A 152 4.73 -11.65 9.65
N THR A 153 4.45 -12.39 10.72
CA THR A 153 5.48 -13.13 11.45
C THR A 153 6.12 -14.22 10.60
N ASN A 154 5.32 -15.00 9.88
CA ASN A 154 5.83 -16.08 9.03
C ASN A 154 6.71 -15.55 7.89
N VAL A 155 6.27 -14.52 7.17
CA VAL A 155 7.08 -13.94 6.08
C VAL A 155 8.36 -13.32 6.64
N SER A 156 8.26 -12.56 7.73
CA SER A 156 9.43 -11.93 8.36
C SER A 156 10.46 -12.96 8.84
N ALA A 157 10.01 -14.02 9.50
CA ALA A 157 10.89 -15.07 10.02
C ALA A 157 11.57 -15.89 8.90
N ASN A 158 10.89 -16.13 7.78
CA ASN A 158 11.43 -16.95 6.70
C ASN A 158 12.26 -16.18 5.66
N THR A 159 12.00 -14.87 5.50
CA THR A 159 12.59 -14.07 4.40
C THR A 159 13.44 -12.89 4.87
N GLY A 160 13.30 -12.48 6.13
CA GLY A 160 13.89 -11.23 6.64
C GLY A 160 13.17 -9.95 6.14
N ILE A 161 12.11 -10.07 5.34
CA ILE A 161 11.33 -8.92 4.85
C ILE A 161 10.22 -8.60 5.85
N LEU A 162 10.25 -7.37 6.37
CA LEU A 162 9.26 -6.89 7.34
C LEU A 162 8.02 -6.34 6.65
N LEU A 163 6.86 -6.90 6.99
CA LEU A 163 5.55 -6.44 6.54
C LEU A 163 4.84 -5.65 7.65
N ASP A 164 4.07 -4.63 7.27
CA ASP A 164 3.29 -3.81 8.22
C ASP A 164 1.86 -4.36 8.42
N PRO A 165 1.22 -4.11 9.58
CA PRO A 165 -0.10 -4.64 9.91
C PRO A 165 -1.27 -3.99 9.15
N TYR A 166 -1.02 -2.89 8.43
CA TYR A 166 -2.08 -2.11 7.79
C TYR A 166 -2.16 -2.30 6.28
N TYR A 167 -1.03 -2.47 5.59
CA TYR A 167 -0.97 -2.51 4.13
C TYR A 167 -0.29 -3.76 3.60
N THR A 168 1.02 -3.87 3.75
CA THR A 168 1.82 -4.93 3.11
C THR A 168 1.56 -6.30 3.72
N GLY A 169 1.30 -6.38 5.03
CA GLY A 169 0.90 -7.60 5.71
C GLY A 169 -0.45 -8.13 5.22
N LYS A 170 -1.47 -7.25 5.16
CA LYS A 170 -2.81 -7.60 4.67
C LYS A 170 -2.83 -7.98 3.19
N GLY A 171 -2.09 -7.24 2.36
CA GLY A 171 -1.97 -7.55 0.94
C GLY A 171 -1.27 -8.88 0.69
N THR A 172 -0.22 -9.18 1.46
CA THR A 172 0.46 -10.48 1.39
C THR A 172 -0.44 -11.60 1.87
N GLN A 173 -1.20 -11.39 2.94
CA GLN A 173 -2.20 -12.37 3.40
C GLN A 173 -3.22 -12.66 2.29
N GLY A 174 -3.81 -11.61 1.70
CA GLY A 174 -4.78 -11.76 0.62
C GLY A 174 -4.20 -12.49 -0.59
N LEU A 175 -2.96 -12.18 -0.99
CA LEU A 175 -2.25 -12.93 -2.04
C LEU A 175 -2.12 -14.42 -1.70
N LEU A 176 -1.63 -14.75 -0.50
CA LEU A 176 -1.40 -16.14 -0.10
C LEU A 176 -2.71 -16.93 0.05
N GLU A 177 -3.79 -16.30 0.52
CA GLU A 177 -5.09 -16.93 0.60
C GLU A 177 -5.73 -17.10 -0.79
N GLU A 178 -5.62 -16.11 -1.66
CA GLU A 178 -6.12 -16.18 -3.03
C GLU A 178 -5.41 -17.29 -3.81
N LEU A 179 -4.09 -17.44 -3.65
CA LEU A 179 -3.32 -18.55 -4.24
C LEU A 179 -3.81 -19.93 -3.76
N LYS A 180 -4.27 -20.04 -2.51
CA LYS A 180 -4.83 -21.28 -1.96
C LYS A 180 -6.25 -21.56 -2.47
N LYS A 181 -7.09 -20.53 -2.54
CA LYS A 181 -8.51 -20.64 -2.89
C LYS A 181 -8.71 -20.76 -4.40
N ASN A 182 -8.01 -19.94 -5.17
CA ASN A 182 -8.16 -19.78 -6.61
C ASN A 182 -6.78 -19.84 -7.30
N PRO A 183 -6.16 -21.02 -7.39
CA PRO A 183 -4.79 -21.17 -7.90
C PRO A 183 -4.61 -20.71 -9.36
N THR A 184 -5.71 -20.58 -10.11
CA THR A 184 -5.71 -20.10 -11.50
C THR A 184 -5.82 -18.58 -11.64
N THR A 185 -6.08 -17.84 -10.55
CA THR A 185 -6.16 -16.35 -10.56
C THR A 185 -4.83 -15.75 -11.01
N PHE A 186 -3.73 -16.34 -10.55
CA PHE A 186 -2.37 -16.00 -10.95
C PHE A 186 -1.88 -17.05 -11.95
N GLN A 187 -2.10 -16.83 -13.25
CA GLN A 187 -1.64 -17.69 -14.34
C GLN A 187 -0.11 -17.61 -14.60
N GLY A 188 0.67 -17.24 -13.58
CA GLY A 188 2.09 -16.92 -13.69
C GLY A 188 2.98 -17.93 -12.98
N LYS A 189 4.18 -18.15 -13.52
CA LYS A 189 5.24 -18.90 -12.81
C LYS A 189 5.91 -18.03 -11.74
N LYS A 190 5.81 -16.70 -11.87
CA LYS A 190 6.48 -15.73 -11.01
C LYS A 190 5.63 -14.47 -10.81
N ILE A 191 5.41 -14.13 -9.54
CA ILE A 191 4.61 -12.98 -9.10
C ILE A 191 5.55 -11.91 -8.52
N LEU A 192 5.42 -10.67 -9.00
CA LEU A 192 6.09 -9.51 -8.42
C LEU A 192 5.16 -8.85 -7.40
N PHE A 193 5.47 -8.98 -6.11
CA PHE A 193 4.77 -8.24 -5.06
C PHE A 193 5.43 -6.88 -4.82
N ILE A 194 4.68 -5.79 -5.00
CA ILE A 194 5.17 -4.43 -4.77
C ILE A 194 5.06 -4.07 -3.28
N HIS A 195 6.19 -4.15 -2.58
CA HIS A 195 6.29 -3.81 -1.17
C HIS A 195 6.31 -2.30 -0.96
N THR A 196 5.15 -1.69 -0.68
CA THR A 196 4.99 -0.22 -0.54
C THR A 196 5.55 0.38 0.75
N GLY A 197 6.13 -0.43 1.64
CA GLY A 197 6.79 0.02 2.86
C GLY A 197 5.92 -0.21 4.09
N GLY A 198 5.71 0.84 4.89
CA GLY A 198 4.84 0.77 6.07
C GLY A 198 5.49 0.29 7.36
N LYS A 199 6.80 -0.04 7.36
CA LYS A 199 7.52 -0.57 8.54
C LYS A 199 7.30 0.19 9.86
N PHE A 200 7.05 1.50 9.79
CA PHE A 200 6.77 2.29 10.99
C PHE A 200 5.45 1.93 11.69
N GLY A 201 4.52 1.29 10.98
CA GLY A 201 3.29 0.73 11.54
C GLY A 201 3.55 -0.38 12.57
N LEU A 202 4.76 -0.94 12.63
CA LEU A 202 5.13 -1.95 13.63
C LEU A 202 5.36 -1.36 15.03
N PHE A 203 5.53 -0.04 15.18
CA PHE A 203 5.89 0.61 16.45
C PHE A 203 4.68 1.23 17.19
N ASN A 204 3.46 0.89 16.79
CA ASN A 204 2.23 1.43 17.40
C ASN A 204 1.69 0.56 18.56
N GLY A 205 2.35 -0.56 18.87
CA GLY A 205 1.95 -1.52 19.90
C GLY A 205 0.93 -2.58 19.48
N GLU A 206 0.36 -2.52 18.27
CA GLU A 206 -0.60 -3.54 17.80
C GLU A 206 0.04 -4.92 17.62
N MET A 207 1.34 -4.94 17.29
CA MET A 207 2.11 -6.17 17.16
C MET A 207 2.57 -6.74 18.51
N ASP A 208 2.41 -6.02 19.63
CA ASP A 208 2.89 -6.48 20.94
C ASP A 208 2.25 -7.80 21.37
N GLN A 209 0.97 -7.99 21.04
CA GLN A 209 0.26 -9.23 21.38
C GLN A 209 0.80 -10.44 20.62
N VAL A 210 1.38 -10.21 19.45
CA VAL A 210 1.94 -11.23 18.55
C VAL A 210 3.40 -11.50 18.93
N MET A 211 4.14 -10.44 19.23
CA MET A 211 5.55 -10.50 19.63
C MET A 211 5.75 -11.05 21.05
N ASN A 212 4.74 -10.96 21.93
CA ASN A 212 4.82 -11.44 23.32
C ASN A 212 4.15 -12.82 23.55
N LEU A 213 3.86 -13.60 22.49
CA LEU A 213 3.26 -14.93 22.63
C LEU A 213 4.26 -15.93 23.25
N PRO A 214 3.93 -16.64 24.34
CA PRO A 214 4.83 -17.60 24.96
C PRO A 214 5.08 -18.81 24.06
N GLY A 215 6.23 -18.82 23.39
CA GLY A 215 6.70 -19.93 22.56
C GLY A 215 7.92 -19.57 21.71
N ASN A 216 9.09 -20.11 22.07
CA ASN A 216 10.36 -20.04 21.33
C ASN A 216 10.70 -18.69 20.66
N HIS A 217 10.84 -17.63 21.46
CA HIS A 217 11.65 -16.47 21.08
C HIS A 217 13.13 -16.81 21.16
N ALA A 218 13.58 -17.73 20.30
CA ALA A 218 14.97 -17.71 19.93
C ALA A 218 15.11 -16.61 18.87
N ASN A 219 15.23 -15.36 19.33
CA ASN A 219 15.88 -14.32 18.54
C ASN A 219 17.33 -14.78 18.35
N TYR A 220 17.56 -15.68 17.39
CA TYR A 220 18.87 -15.81 16.78
C TYR A 220 19.06 -14.57 15.90
N ILE A 221 19.12 -13.39 16.52
CA ILE A 221 20.03 -12.39 16.01
C ILE A 221 21.38 -13.05 16.24
N ASN A 222 21.84 -13.81 15.24
CA ASN A 222 23.27 -13.98 15.09
C ASN A 222 23.73 -12.54 14.93
N GLU A 223 24.26 -11.97 16.01
CA GLU A 223 25.02 -10.73 15.93
C GLU A 223 25.84 -10.87 14.65
N TRP A 224 25.69 -9.90 13.75
CA TRP A 224 26.61 -9.77 12.63
C TRP A 224 27.98 -10.03 13.24
N PRO A 225 28.75 -11.03 12.77
CA PRO A 225 30.06 -11.25 13.35
C PRO A 225 30.72 -9.89 13.32
N GLU A 226 31.09 -9.39 14.50
CA GLU A 226 31.92 -8.20 14.65
C GLU A 226 33.21 -8.53 13.89
N LYS A 227 33.17 -8.39 12.57
CA LYS A 227 34.35 -8.23 11.78
C LYS A 227 34.81 -6.87 12.24
N ASP A 228 35.88 -6.86 13.00
CA ASP A 228 36.71 -5.70 13.26
C ASP A 228 36.81 -4.88 11.96
N ILE A 229 35.93 -3.88 11.80
CA ILE A 229 36.06 -2.89 10.75
C ILE A 229 37.15 -1.98 11.29
N PRO A 230 38.37 -2.00 10.74
CA PRO A 230 39.42 -1.13 11.24
C PRO A 230 38.90 0.30 11.07
N LEU A 231 38.77 1.02 12.18
CA LEU A 231 38.56 2.45 12.14
C LEU A 231 39.71 3.04 11.32
N VAL A 232 39.38 3.62 10.17
CA VAL A 232 40.32 4.40 9.38
C VAL A 232 40.77 5.54 10.30
N GLN A 233 42.04 5.48 10.71
CA GLN A 233 42.71 6.55 11.47
C GLN A 233 42.89 7.80 10.61
#